data_AF-F7JIE0-F1
#
_entry.id   AF-F7JIE0-F1
#
_cell.length_a   1.000
_cell.length_b   1.000
_cell.length_c   1.000
_cell.angle_alpha   90.00
_cell.angle_beta   90.00
_cell.angle_gamma   90.00
#
_symmetry.space_group_name_H-M   'P 1'
#
loop_
_entity.id
_entity.type
_entity.pdbx_description
1 polymer ?
#
loop_
_entity_poly.entity_id
_entity_poly.type
_entity_poly.pdbx_seq_one_letter_code
_entity_poly.pdbx_strand_id
1 'polypeptide(L)'
;MVNWAEGKIWVNNHAHIIEEIEGVSLRYLYHYIQTINVRGLIHGNIPKLNQGNFRALVIAVPPIEVQSEIVRILDNFTELTAELTAELTARNKQFEYYRTQLLTFSDEVEMVTLEAVCQIVDCPHTSPKWKESGVPVIRNYNLVNGQIDTSNLSYVDEAEYLTRIKRIEPQENDILFSREAPIGNVGIIPANFKCCQGQRVVLLRPNQDIIYPRYLMHILQGEIVRNQISSVEGKGATVSNFNISDLRKLKFQVPAKKIQLFIIDKLDVFGKLNGDIKDGLPAEITLRKKQYEYYREKLLSFPERSQA
;
A
#
# COMPACT_ATOMS: atom_id res chain seq x y z
N MET A 1 13.69 -4.64 -18.11
CA MET A 1 12.81 -3.47 -18.05
C MET A 1 13.05 -2.67 -19.31
N VAL A 2 11.99 -2.32 -20.05
CA VAL A 2 12.05 -1.49 -21.25
C VAL A 2 11.38 -0.17 -20.88
N ASN A 3 12.06 0.96 -21.09
CA ASN A 3 11.57 2.27 -20.69
C ASN A 3 11.40 3.15 -21.92
N TRP A 4 10.31 3.89 -21.98
CA TRP A 4 10.14 5.00 -22.92
C TRP A 4 10.71 6.26 -22.30
N ALA A 5 11.48 7.03 -23.08
CA ALA A 5 12.14 8.24 -22.60
C ALA A 5 11.96 9.37 -23.61
N GLU A 6 11.65 10.57 -23.09
CA GLU A 6 11.46 11.78 -23.88
C GLU A 6 12.32 12.91 -23.29
N GLY A 7 12.88 13.76 -24.16
CA GLY A 7 13.73 14.89 -23.75
C GLY A 7 15.21 14.53 -23.55
N LYS A 8 15.95 15.43 -22.89
CA LYS A 8 17.39 15.25 -22.64
C LYS A 8 17.59 14.22 -21.52
N ILE A 9 18.22 13.09 -21.85
CA ILE A 9 18.49 12.01 -20.92
C ILE A 9 19.98 11.64 -20.89
N TRP A 10 20.45 11.17 -19.73
CA TRP A 10 21.78 10.58 -19.57
C TRP A 10 21.62 9.08 -19.33
N VAL A 11 22.20 8.26 -20.20
CA VAL A 11 22.07 6.80 -20.18
C VAL A 11 23.41 6.20 -19.75
N ASN A 12 23.38 5.34 -18.73
CA ASN A 12 24.59 4.67 -18.26
C ASN A 12 25.03 3.52 -19.20
N ASN A 13 26.23 2.99 -18.98
CA ASN A 13 26.83 1.89 -19.76
C ASN A 13 26.16 0.50 -19.57
N HIS A 14 25.05 0.43 -18.83
CA HIS A 14 24.26 -0.78 -18.59
C HIS A 14 22.91 -0.78 -19.32
N ALA A 15 22.64 0.21 -20.16
CA ALA A 15 21.44 0.31 -20.98
C ALA A 15 21.76 0.35 -22.48
N HIS A 16 20.80 -0.08 -23.29
CA HIS A 16 20.85 -0.01 -24.75
C HIS A 16 19.85 1.04 -25.22
N ILE A 17 20.26 1.87 -26.19
CA ILE A 17 19.40 2.84 -26.86
C ILE A 17 18.96 2.23 -28.19
N ILE A 18 17.69 2.41 -28.52
CA ILE A 18 17.08 1.93 -29.75
C ILE A 18 16.55 3.16 -30.48
N GLU A 19 16.83 3.24 -31.77
CA GLU A 19 16.37 4.33 -32.62
C GLU A 19 15.45 3.78 -33.71
N GLU A 20 14.58 4.66 -34.21
CA GLU A 20 13.66 4.34 -35.29
C GLU A 20 14.42 4.13 -36.61
N ILE A 21 13.98 3.17 -37.41
CA ILE A 21 14.48 2.95 -38.77
C ILE A 21 13.32 2.96 -39.75
N GLU A 22 13.61 3.20 -41.02
CA GLU A 22 12.59 3.22 -42.07
C GLU A 22 11.77 1.93 -42.09
N GLY A 23 10.44 2.07 -42.07
CA GLY A 23 9.50 0.95 -42.07
C GLY A 23 9.25 0.28 -40.71
N VAL A 24 9.88 0.74 -39.62
CA VAL A 24 9.69 0.17 -38.28
C VAL A 24 9.40 1.26 -37.27
N SER A 25 8.19 1.26 -36.73
CA SER A 25 7.79 2.20 -35.68
C SER A 25 8.57 1.94 -34.39
N LEU A 26 9.20 2.98 -33.85
CA LEU A 26 9.89 2.88 -32.54
C LEU A 26 8.91 2.55 -31.41
N ARG A 27 7.68 3.04 -31.50
CA ARG A 27 6.62 2.76 -30.52
C ARG A 27 6.14 1.31 -30.60
N TYR A 28 6.07 0.74 -31.81
CA TYR A 28 5.82 -0.69 -31.98
C TYR A 28 6.93 -1.53 -31.33
N LEU A 29 8.21 -1.19 -31.56
CA LEU A 29 9.35 -1.86 -30.93
C LEU A 29 9.29 -1.80 -29.40
N TYR A 30 8.89 -0.65 -28.84
CA TYR A 30 8.70 -0.49 -27.40
C TYR A 30 7.71 -1.50 -26.82
N HIS A 31 6.56 -1.72 -27.46
CA HIS A 31 5.59 -2.72 -27.01
C HIS A 31 6.07 -4.15 -27.25
N TYR A 32 6.71 -4.42 -28.40
CA TYR A 32 7.19 -5.75 -28.76
C TYR A 32 8.31 -6.25 -27.85
N ILE A 33 9.32 -5.41 -27.55
CA ILE A 33 10.47 -5.86 -26.74
C ILE A 33 10.04 -6.20 -25.31
N GLN A 34 8.93 -5.63 -24.80
CA GLN A 34 8.38 -6.00 -23.50
C GLN A 34 7.87 -7.44 -23.43
N THR A 35 7.55 -8.08 -24.56
CA THR A 35 7.07 -9.47 -24.59
C THR A 35 8.22 -10.48 -24.69
N ILE A 36 9.42 -10.03 -25.06
CA ILE A 36 10.58 -10.89 -25.26
C ILE A 36 11.12 -11.36 -23.91
N ASN A 37 11.08 -12.67 -23.67
CA ASN A 37 11.70 -13.27 -22.50
C ASN A 37 13.21 -13.38 -22.68
N VAL A 38 13.94 -12.43 -22.12
CA VAL A 38 15.42 -12.39 -22.15
C VAL A 38 16.08 -13.12 -20.97
N ARG A 39 15.32 -13.77 -20.07
CA ARG A 39 15.91 -14.39 -18.85
C ARG A 39 16.99 -15.43 -19.18
N GLY A 40 16.80 -16.18 -20.27
CA GLY A 40 17.78 -17.17 -20.74
C GLY A 40 19.06 -16.57 -21.35
N LEU A 41 19.07 -15.26 -21.62
CA LEU A 41 20.19 -14.54 -22.26
C LEU A 41 21.04 -13.75 -21.26
N ILE A 42 20.66 -13.78 -19.98
CA ILE A 42 21.31 -13.06 -18.89
C ILE A 42 22.16 -14.05 -18.09
N HIS A 43 23.48 -13.81 -18.04
CA HIS A 43 24.44 -14.69 -17.37
C HIS A 43 25.39 -13.90 -16.46
N GLY A 44 26.01 -14.59 -15.50
CA GLY A 44 27.03 -14.05 -14.58
C GLY A 44 26.48 -13.50 -13.27
N ASN A 45 27.39 -13.19 -12.32
CA ASN A 45 27.05 -12.65 -11.00
C ASN A 45 26.42 -11.24 -11.06
N ILE A 46 26.70 -10.47 -12.13
CA ILE A 46 26.04 -9.19 -12.42
C ILE A 46 25.15 -9.43 -13.64
N PRO A 47 23.83 -9.56 -13.47
CA PRO A 47 22.91 -9.85 -14.56
C PRO A 47 22.91 -8.71 -15.59
N LYS A 48 23.44 -8.97 -16.79
CA LYS A 48 23.48 -8.02 -17.91
C LYS A 48 23.11 -8.71 -19.23
N LEU A 49 22.27 -8.04 -20.02
CA LEU A 49 22.07 -8.39 -21.43
C LEU A 49 23.14 -7.66 -22.26
N ASN A 50 24.09 -8.41 -22.83
CA ASN A 50 25.15 -7.82 -23.65
C ASN A 50 24.60 -7.37 -25.03
N GLN A 51 25.37 -6.53 -25.73
CA GLN A 51 24.93 -5.96 -27.02
C GLN A 51 24.78 -7.03 -28.12
N GLY A 52 25.61 -8.08 -28.10
CA GLY A 52 25.53 -9.18 -29.07
C GLY A 52 24.22 -9.95 -28.94
N ASN A 53 23.88 -10.39 -27.73
CA ASN A 53 22.63 -11.06 -27.40
C ASN A 53 21.42 -10.16 -27.69
N PHE A 54 21.52 -8.86 -27.43
CA PHE A 54 20.47 -7.90 -27.75
C PHE A 54 20.25 -7.77 -29.28
N ARG A 55 21.32 -7.69 -30.07
CA ARG A 55 21.24 -7.64 -31.54
C ARG A 55 20.74 -8.94 -32.17
N ALA A 56 20.88 -10.07 -31.47
CA ALA A 56 20.38 -11.37 -31.93
C ALA A 56 18.88 -11.58 -31.68
N LEU A 57 18.19 -10.63 -31.04
CA LEU A 57 16.75 -10.73 -30.82
C LEU A 57 16.00 -10.70 -32.16
N VAL A 58 15.14 -11.70 -32.37
CA VAL A 58 14.28 -11.78 -33.55
C VAL A 58 12.99 -11.01 -33.26
N ILE A 59 12.66 -10.06 -34.14
CA ILE A 59 11.51 -9.18 -34.00
C ILE A 59 10.63 -9.36 -35.24
N ALA A 60 9.35 -9.65 -35.04
CA ALA A 60 8.38 -9.63 -36.13
C ALA A 60 8.09 -8.18 -36.50
N VAL A 61 8.19 -7.85 -37.79
CA VAL A 61 7.94 -6.51 -38.32
C VAL A 61 6.82 -6.60 -39.35
N PRO A 62 5.55 -6.40 -38.95
CA PRO A 62 4.43 -6.35 -39.88
C PRO A 62 4.45 -5.03 -40.68
N PRO A 63 3.59 -4.86 -41.72
CA PRO A 63 3.46 -3.60 -42.44
C PRO A 63 3.19 -2.40 -41.52
N ILE A 64 3.64 -1.21 -41.92
CA ILE A 64 3.61 -0.02 -41.06
C ILE A 64 2.19 0.36 -40.63
N GLU A 65 1.17 0.07 -41.44
CA GLU A 65 -0.24 0.27 -41.14
C GLU A 65 -0.70 -0.64 -40.00
N VAL A 66 -0.24 -1.90 -40.01
CA VAL A 66 -0.52 -2.87 -38.95
C VAL A 66 0.20 -2.47 -37.67
N GLN A 67 1.47 -2.05 -37.76
CA GLN A 67 2.20 -1.51 -36.61
C GLN A 67 1.46 -0.32 -35.99
N SER A 68 0.93 0.59 -36.82
CA SER A 68 0.19 1.77 -36.38
C SER A 68 -1.09 1.42 -35.63
N GLU A 69 -1.87 0.46 -36.11
CA GLU A 69 -3.08 0.01 -35.41
C GLU A 69 -2.77 -0.70 -34.09
N ILE A 70 -1.73 -1.52 -34.06
CA ILE A 70 -1.26 -2.16 -32.82
C ILE A 70 -0.86 -1.10 -31.80
N VAL A 71 -0.04 -0.12 -32.22
CA VAL A 71 0.40 0.99 -31.37
C VAL A 71 -0.80 1.78 -30.85
N ARG A 72 -1.75 2.16 -31.71
CA ARG A 72 -2.96 2.89 -31.33
C ARG A 72 -3.74 2.18 -30.22
N ILE A 73 -3.92 0.86 -30.33
CA ILE A 73 -4.64 0.08 -29.32
C ILE A 73 -3.86 0.02 -27.99
N LEU A 74 -2.57 -0.30 -28.06
CA LEU A 74 -1.74 -0.51 -26.87
C LEU A 74 -1.43 0.80 -26.12
N ASP A 75 -1.27 1.91 -26.84
CA ASP A 75 -1.11 3.24 -26.25
C ASP A 75 -2.38 3.71 -25.55
N ASN A 76 -3.56 3.50 -26.16
CA ASN A 76 -4.84 3.83 -25.51
C ASN A 76 -4.99 3.11 -24.15
N PHE A 77 -4.62 1.83 -24.06
CA PHE A 77 -4.65 1.11 -22.78
C PHE A 77 -3.64 1.68 -21.76
N THR A 78 -2.47 2.09 -22.24
CA THR A 78 -1.41 2.66 -21.41
C THR A 78 -1.82 4.01 -20.85
N GLU A 79 -2.38 4.88 -21.69
CA GLU A 79 -2.90 6.21 -21.33
C GLU A 79 -4.02 6.10 -20.29
N LEU A 80 -5.04 5.29 -20.57
CA LEU A 80 -6.14 5.03 -19.64
C LEU A 80 -5.67 4.52 -18.27
N THR A 81 -4.67 3.64 -18.25
CA THR A 81 -4.11 3.13 -16.99
C THR A 81 -3.36 4.22 -16.23
N ALA A 82 -2.65 5.09 -16.95
CA ALA A 82 -1.95 6.24 -16.38
C ALA A 82 -2.93 7.27 -15.80
N GLU A 83 -4.01 7.60 -16.51
CA GLU A 83 -5.07 8.51 -16.04
C GLU A 83 -5.72 8.01 -14.75
N LEU A 84 -6.13 6.73 -14.68
CA LEU A 84 -6.74 6.15 -13.48
C LEU A 84 -5.76 6.14 -12.29
N THR A 85 -4.47 5.90 -12.56
CA THR A 85 -3.43 5.94 -11.52
C THR A 85 -3.20 7.37 -11.02
N ALA A 86 -3.22 8.35 -11.92
CA ALA A 86 -3.11 9.77 -11.59
C ALA A 86 -4.32 10.24 -10.76
N GLU A 87 -5.54 9.88 -11.15
CA GLU A 87 -6.77 10.20 -10.41
C GLU A 87 -6.75 9.58 -9.00
N LEU A 88 -6.39 8.30 -8.89
CA LEU A 88 -6.26 7.62 -7.59
C LEU A 88 -5.25 8.35 -6.68
N THR A 89 -4.11 8.75 -7.25
CA THR A 89 -3.07 9.49 -6.52
C THR A 89 -3.56 10.87 -6.08
N ALA A 90 -4.23 11.61 -6.97
CA ALA A 90 -4.79 12.93 -6.68
C ALA A 90 -5.85 12.86 -5.58
N ARG A 91 -6.75 11.86 -5.63
CA ARG A 91 -7.79 11.62 -4.61
C ARG A 91 -7.21 11.27 -3.26
N ASN A 92 -6.20 10.40 -3.22
CA ASN A 92 -5.50 10.08 -1.99
C ASN A 92 -4.84 11.31 -1.38
N LYS A 93 -4.16 12.13 -2.19
CA LYS A 93 -3.54 13.37 -1.74
C LYS A 93 -4.58 14.36 -1.21
N GLN A 94 -5.70 14.50 -1.90
CA GLN A 94 -6.81 15.36 -1.49
C GLN A 94 -7.41 14.92 -0.15
N PHE A 95 -7.58 13.61 0.04
CA PHE A 95 -8.10 13.06 1.28
C PHE A 95 -7.17 13.30 2.46
N GLU A 96 -5.87 13.03 2.31
CA GLU A 96 -4.89 13.29 3.36
C GLU A 96 -4.84 14.79 3.69
N TYR A 97 -4.92 15.68 2.68
CA TYR A 97 -5.00 17.12 2.90
C TYR A 97 -6.20 17.50 3.77
N TYR A 98 -7.41 17.05 3.43
CA TYR A 98 -8.61 17.34 4.24
C TYR A 98 -8.56 16.71 5.63
N ARG A 99 -7.99 15.50 5.77
CA ARG A 99 -7.78 14.88 7.08
C ARG A 99 -6.88 15.74 7.95
N THR A 100 -5.73 16.18 7.43
CA THR A 100 -4.80 17.05 8.16
C THR A 100 -5.49 18.36 8.55
N GLN A 101 -6.23 19.00 7.64
CA GLN A 101 -6.99 20.23 7.94
C GLN A 101 -8.02 20.03 9.06
N LEU A 102 -8.79 18.95 9.03
CA LEU A 102 -9.84 18.67 10.02
C LEU A 102 -9.29 18.29 11.40
N LEU A 103 -8.06 17.76 11.46
CA LEU A 103 -7.40 17.33 12.70
C LEU A 103 -6.41 18.36 13.25
N THR A 104 -6.24 19.49 12.56
CA THR A 104 -5.36 20.59 12.98
C THR A 104 -6.21 21.75 13.47
N PHE A 105 -5.97 22.18 14.69
CA PHE A 105 -6.67 23.29 15.33
C PHE A 105 -5.69 24.39 15.70
N SER A 106 -6.21 25.57 16.03
CA SER A 106 -5.42 26.66 16.61
C SER A 106 -4.75 26.26 17.92
N ASP A 107 -3.75 27.03 18.34
CA ASP A 107 -3.01 26.82 19.59
C ASP A 107 -3.89 26.89 20.86
N GLU A 108 -5.13 27.38 20.73
CA GLU A 108 -6.15 27.34 21.79
C GLU A 108 -6.56 25.92 22.18
N VAL A 109 -6.42 24.93 21.28
CA VAL A 109 -6.68 23.52 21.60
C VAL A 109 -5.39 22.86 22.04
N GLU A 110 -5.35 22.47 23.31
CA GLU A 110 -4.18 21.86 23.94
C GLU A 110 -3.77 20.54 23.28
N MET A 111 -2.45 20.35 23.16
CA MET A 111 -1.83 19.10 22.75
C MET A 111 -1.75 18.15 23.94
N VAL A 112 -2.40 17.00 23.83
CA VAL A 112 -2.35 15.93 24.85
C VAL A 112 -1.53 14.75 24.36
N THR A 113 -0.97 13.97 25.28
CA THR A 113 -0.27 12.72 24.97
C THR A 113 -1.25 11.56 24.81
N LEU A 114 -0.86 10.55 24.03
CA LEU A 114 -1.68 9.34 23.87
C LEU A 114 -1.99 8.67 25.22
N GLU A 115 -1.01 8.59 26.12
CA GLU A 115 -1.19 7.98 27.44
C GLU A 115 -2.19 8.74 28.34
N ALA A 116 -2.41 10.04 28.11
CA ALA A 116 -3.36 10.82 28.89
C ALA A 116 -4.82 10.51 28.54
N VAL A 117 -5.07 9.99 27.33
CA VAL A 117 -6.43 9.75 26.81
C VAL A 117 -6.71 8.28 26.50
N CYS A 118 -5.73 7.39 26.71
CA CYS A 118 -5.81 6.00 26.30
C CYS A 118 -4.98 5.10 27.21
N GLN A 119 -5.55 3.96 27.62
CA GLN A 119 -4.79 2.88 28.22
C GLN A 119 -4.02 2.12 27.13
N ILE A 120 -2.73 1.87 27.35
CA ILE A 120 -1.84 1.27 26.36
C ILE A 120 -1.28 -0.04 26.92
N VAL A 121 -1.59 -1.16 26.27
CA VAL A 121 -1.18 -2.50 26.72
C VAL A 121 -0.37 -3.22 25.65
N ASP A 122 0.84 -3.62 26.01
CA ASP A 122 1.74 -4.37 25.13
C ASP A 122 1.31 -5.84 24.98
N CYS A 123 1.58 -6.39 23.81
CA CYS A 123 1.45 -7.81 23.52
C CYS A 123 2.36 -8.68 24.42
N PRO A 124 2.05 -9.98 24.53
CA PRO A 124 2.87 -10.94 25.27
C PRO A 124 4.31 -11.18 24.77
N HIS A 125 4.80 -10.56 23.68
CA HIS A 125 6.14 -10.78 23.07
C HIS A 125 6.53 -12.23 22.72
N THR A 126 5.68 -13.20 23.00
CA THR A 126 5.84 -14.61 22.68
C THR A 126 5.06 -15.00 21.43
N SER A 127 5.61 -15.95 20.68
CA SER A 127 4.96 -16.53 19.50
C SER A 127 3.75 -17.35 19.96
N PRO A 128 2.56 -17.14 19.38
CA PRO A 128 1.39 -17.94 19.68
C PRO A 128 1.58 -19.41 19.27
N LYS A 129 0.90 -20.32 19.97
CA LYS A 129 0.78 -21.72 19.55
C LYS A 129 -0.29 -21.84 18.46
N TRP A 130 0.14 -21.72 17.21
CA TRP A 130 -0.75 -21.66 16.06
C TRP A 130 -1.63 -22.91 15.90
N LYS A 131 -2.87 -22.67 15.47
CA LYS A 131 -3.88 -23.66 15.12
C LYS A 131 -4.50 -23.33 13.76
N GLU A 132 -5.11 -24.32 13.13
CA GLU A 132 -5.86 -24.15 11.88
C GLU A 132 -7.20 -23.43 12.09
N SER A 133 -7.77 -23.52 13.29
CA SER A 133 -9.02 -22.86 13.70
C SER A 133 -9.00 -22.52 15.19
N GLY A 134 -9.91 -21.64 15.63
CA GLY A 134 -10.03 -21.22 17.02
C GLY A 134 -10.26 -19.71 17.14
N VAL A 135 -9.63 -19.09 18.14
CA VAL A 135 -9.75 -17.64 18.36
C VAL A 135 -8.77 -16.90 17.44
N PRO A 136 -9.23 -15.89 16.67
CA PRO A 136 -8.37 -15.06 15.83
C PRO A 136 -7.26 -14.34 16.59
N VAL A 137 -6.05 -14.37 16.02
CA VAL A 137 -4.90 -13.56 16.43
C VAL A 137 -4.70 -12.46 15.41
N ILE A 138 -4.81 -11.20 15.84
CA ILE A 138 -4.69 -10.06 14.94
C ILE A 138 -3.24 -9.63 14.84
N ARG A 139 -2.69 -9.72 13.63
CA ARG A 139 -1.29 -9.39 13.33
C ARG A 139 -1.21 -8.07 12.58
N ASN A 140 0.01 -7.56 12.40
CA ASN A 140 0.27 -6.28 11.73
C ASN A 140 -0.40 -6.17 10.35
N TYR A 141 -0.34 -7.22 9.53
CA TYR A 141 -0.92 -7.24 8.19
C TYR A 141 -2.45 -7.32 8.17
N ASN A 142 -3.11 -7.65 9.30
CA ASN A 142 -4.56 -7.59 9.41
C ASN A 142 -5.05 -6.16 9.68
N LEU A 143 -4.16 -5.20 9.99
CA LEU A 143 -4.54 -3.82 10.26
C LEU A 143 -4.53 -3.02 8.96
N VAL A 144 -5.71 -2.80 8.38
CA VAL A 144 -5.87 -2.20 7.06
C VAL A 144 -6.85 -1.03 7.13
N ASN A 145 -6.38 0.17 6.80
CA ASN A 145 -7.20 1.38 6.71
C ASN A 145 -8.10 1.65 7.94
N GLY A 146 -7.68 1.28 9.15
CA GLY A 146 -8.43 1.54 10.38
C GLY A 146 -9.40 0.42 10.74
N GLN A 147 -9.42 -0.65 9.95
CA GLN A 147 -10.24 -1.85 10.16
C GLN A 147 -9.36 -3.09 10.36
N ILE A 148 -9.99 -4.16 10.81
CA ILE A 148 -9.38 -5.49 10.90
C ILE A 148 -9.80 -6.28 9.65
N ASP A 149 -8.82 -6.61 8.81
CA ASP A 149 -9.00 -7.52 7.69
C ASP A 149 -9.06 -8.97 8.18
N THR A 150 -10.21 -9.60 7.96
CA THR A 150 -10.52 -10.96 8.35
C THR A 150 -10.32 -11.98 7.24
N SER A 151 -9.83 -11.58 6.07
CA SER A 151 -9.63 -12.48 4.92
C SER A 151 -8.55 -13.54 5.15
N ASN A 152 -7.54 -13.20 5.96
CA ASN A 152 -6.40 -14.07 6.25
C ASN A 152 -6.03 -14.02 7.75
N LEU A 153 -6.79 -14.78 8.56
CA LEU A 153 -6.60 -14.85 10.00
C LEU A 153 -5.71 -16.03 10.39
N SER A 154 -4.96 -15.84 11.48
CA SER A 154 -4.27 -16.91 12.20
C SER A 154 -5.01 -17.22 13.49
N TYR A 155 -4.95 -18.45 13.98
CA TYR A 155 -5.76 -18.89 15.11
C TYR A 155 -4.94 -19.51 16.24
N VAL A 156 -5.51 -19.46 17.44
CA VAL A 156 -5.06 -20.17 18.64
C VAL A 156 -6.23 -20.90 19.30
N ASP A 157 -5.94 -21.89 20.14
CA ASP A 157 -6.96 -22.51 20.99
C ASP A 157 -7.35 -21.61 22.18
N GLU A 158 -8.41 -21.99 22.90
CA GLU A 158 -8.94 -21.21 24.02
C GLU A 158 -7.94 -21.11 25.18
N ALA A 159 -7.12 -22.14 25.41
CA ALA A 159 -6.14 -22.13 26.49
C ALA A 159 -4.99 -21.13 26.24
N GLU A 160 -4.50 -21.08 25.01
CA GLU A 160 -3.53 -20.08 24.57
C GLU A 160 -4.16 -18.68 24.56
N TYR A 161 -5.39 -18.54 24.06
CA TYR A 161 -6.15 -17.27 24.11
C TYR A 161 -6.20 -16.69 25.53
N LEU A 162 -6.67 -17.47 26.51
CA LEU A 162 -6.75 -17.06 27.92
C LEU A 162 -5.39 -16.63 28.48
N THR A 163 -4.31 -17.28 28.03
CA THR A 163 -2.95 -16.89 28.42
C THR A 163 -2.53 -15.56 27.83
N ARG A 164 -2.92 -15.26 26.58
CA ARG A 164 -2.55 -14.03 25.88
C ARG A 164 -3.32 -12.81 26.37
N ILE A 165 -4.56 -12.99 26.82
CA ILE A 165 -5.40 -11.89 27.32
C ILE A 165 -5.20 -11.57 28.81
N LYS A 166 -4.27 -12.24 29.52
CA LYS A 166 -4.02 -12.01 30.96
C LYS A 166 -3.78 -10.55 31.34
N ARG A 167 -3.22 -9.74 30.42
CA ARG A 167 -2.99 -8.30 30.63
C ARG A 167 -4.23 -7.46 30.33
N ILE A 168 -4.95 -7.83 29.28
CA ILE A 168 -6.18 -7.17 28.84
C ILE A 168 -6.90 -8.09 27.86
N GLU A 169 -8.21 -8.24 28.06
CA GLU A 169 -9.10 -8.84 27.07
C GLU A 169 -9.51 -7.77 26.06
N PRO A 170 -9.17 -7.94 24.76
CA PRO A 170 -9.61 -7.00 23.73
C PRO A 170 -11.14 -6.97 23.62
N GLN A 171 -11.70 -5.77 23.51
CA GLN A 171 -13.14 -5.55 23.41
C GLN A 171 -13.48 -4.62 22.25
N GLU A 172 -14.78 -4.46 21.98
CA GLU A 172 -15.27 -3.51 20.99
C GLU A 172 -14.70 -2.11 21.22
N ASN A 173 -14.34 -1.43 20.12
CA ASN A 173 -13.77 -0.08 20.11
C ASN A 173 -12.36 0.06 20.69
N ASP A 174 -11.73 -1.02 21.14
CA ASP A 174 -10.29 -1.02 21.29
C ASP A 174 -9.62 -0.85 19.91
N ILE A 175 -8.48 -0.18 19.88
CA ILE A 175 -7.68 0.03 18.68
C ILE A 175 -6.40 -0.78 18.79
N LEU A 176 -6.08 -1.52 17.73
CA LEU A 176 -4.82 -2.23 17.59
C LEU A 176 -3.86 -1.36 16.77
N PHE A 177 -2.60 -1.26 17.21
CA PHE A 177 -1.56 -0.44 16.59
C PHE A 177 -0.32 -1.29 16.30
N SER A 178 0.17 -1.28 15.06
CA SER A 178 1.40 -1.98 14.66
C SER A 178 2.65 -1.19 15.02
N ARG A 179 3.58 -1.81 15.74
CA ARG A 179 4.94 -1.30 15.96
C ARG A 179 5.99 -1.90 15.01
N GLU A 180 5.59 -2.79 14.10
CA GLU A 180 6.48 -3.36 13.09
C GLU A 180 6.11 -2.86 11.70
N ALA A 181 7.10 -2.80 10.80
CA ALA A 181 6.93 -2.31 9.44
C ALA A 181 5.73 -3.00 8.72
N PRO A 182 4.77 -2.23 8.19
CA PRO A 182 4.63 -0.78 8.28
C PRO A 182 4.17 -0.32 9.69
N ILE A 183 5.00 0.49 10.35
CA ILE A 183 4.69 1.07 11.67
C ILE A 183 3.54 2.08 11.51
N GLY A 184 2.62 2.11 12.47
CA GLY A 184 1.51 3.07 12.47
C GLY A 184 0.23 2.55 11.81
N ASN A 185 0.21 1.33 11.27
CA ASN A 185 -1.04 0.70 10.87
C ASN A 185 -1.94 0.50 12.09
N VAL A 186 -3.22 0.85 11.93
CA VAL A 186 -4.23 0.73 12.98
C VAL A 186 -5.48 0.00 12.49
N GLY A 187 -6.15 -0.66 13.43
CA GLY A 187 -7.44 -1.33 13.21
C GLY A 187 -8.32 -1.25 14.46
N ILE A 188 -9.57 -0.83 14.31
CA ILE A 188 -10.56 -0.83 15.40
C ILE A 188 -11.22 -2.21 15.51
N ILE A 189 -11.39 -2.71 16.73
CA ILE A 189 -12.08 -3.98 16.98
C ILE A 189 -13.59 -3.78 16.82
N PRO A 190 -14.24 -4.51 15.90
CA PRO A 190 -15.68 -4.38 15.68
C PRO A 190 -16.50 -5.05 16.80
N ALA A 191 -17.78 -4.74 16.84
CA ALA A 191 -18.72 -5.35 17.79
C ALA A 191 -18.74 -6.88 17.63
N ASN A 192 -18.87 -7.58 18.76
CA ASN A 192 -18.96 -9.05 18.82
C ASN A 192 -17.77 -9.81 18.21
N PHE A 193 -16.58 -9.20 18.14
CA PHE A 193 -15.39 -9.82 17.57
C PHE A 193 -14.39 -10.25 18.65
N LYS A 194 -14.37 -11.55 18.96
CA LYS A 194 -13.43 -12.15 19.92
C LYS A 194 -12.07 -12.35 19.24
N CYS A 195 -11.03 -11.70 19.75
CA CYS A 195 -9.67 -11.86 19.24
C CYS A 195 -8.60 -11.62 20.31
N CYS A 196 -7.34 -11.95 20.01
CA CYS A 196 -6.18 -11.52 20.81
C CYS A 196 -5.09 -10.87 19.96
N GLN A 197 -4.19 -10.13 20.62
CA GLN A 197 -3.10 -9.42 19.96
C GLN A 197 -2.01 -10.41 19.51
N GLY A 198 -1.61 -10.29 18.25
CA GLY A 198 -0.38 -10.88 17.73
C GLY A 198 0.87 -10.27 18.36
N GLN A 199 2.03 -10.78 17.98
CA GLN A 199 3.28 -10.12 18.36
C GLN A 199 3.32 -8.71 17.76
N ARG A 200 3.90 -7.77 18.51
CA ARG A 200 4.27 -6.41 18.06
C ARG A 200 3.09 -5.52 17.68
N VAL A 201 1.87 -6.00 17.92
CA VAL A 201 0.63 -5.23 17.93
C VAL A 201 0.38 -4.77 19.37
N VAL A 202 0.08 -3.49 19.56
CA VAL A 202 -0.26 -2.90 20.85
C VAL A 202 -1.76 -2.63 20.88
N LEU A 203 -2.40 -2.88 22.02
CA LEU A 203 -3.79 -2.49 22.22
C LEU A 203 -3.87 -1.14 22.91
N LEU A 204 -4.73 -0.30 22.34
CA LEU A 204 -5.07 1.03 22.76
C LEU A 204 -6.54 1.02 23.15
N ARG A 205 -6.84 1.22 24.43
CA ARG A 205 -8.21 1.36 24.95
C ARG A 205 -8.49 2.83 25.25
N PRO A 206 -9.23 3.54 24.38
CA PRO A 206 -9.49 4.97 24.55
C PRO A 206 -10.37 5.23 25.76
N ASN A 207 -10.09 6.29 26.52
CA ASN A 207 -11.02 6.79 27.53
C ASN A 207 -12.17 7.51 26.82
N GLN A 208 -13.33 6.84 26.75
CA GLN A 208 -14.47 7.32 25.97
C GLN A 208 -15.11 8.61 26.52
N ASP A 209 -14.85 8.96 27.78
CA ASP A 209 -15.29 10.25 28.35
C ASP A 209 -14.54 11.42 27.70
N ILE A 210 -13.30 11.18 27.29
CA ILE A 210 -12.40 12.20 26.72
C ILE A 210 -12.40 12.15 25.19
N ILE A 211 -12.29 10.96 24.61
CA ILE A 211 -12.02 10.78 23.18
C ILE A 211 -12.86 9.67 22.57
N TYR A 212 -13.46 9.93 21.39
CA TYR A 212 -14.12 8.87 20.65
C TYR A 212 -13.09 7.92 19.99
N PRO A 213 -13.28 6.60 20.08
CA PRO A 213 -12.40 5.61 19.46
C PRO A 213 -12.15 5.85 17.96
N ARG A 214 -13.21 6.14 17.19
CA ARG A 214 -13.08 6.48 15.77
C ARG A 214 -12.28 7.76 15.52
N TYR A 215 -12.42 8.77 16.38
CA TYR A 215 -11.63 10.00 16.26
C TYR A 215 -10.14 9.72 16.53
N LEU A 216 -9.83 8.93 17.57
CA LEU A 216 -8.45 8.52 17.84
C LEU A 216 -7.86 7.70 16.68
N MET A 217 -8.64 6.80 16.09
CA MET A 217 -8.21 6.03 14.91
C MET A 217 -7.85 6.96 13.73
N HIS A 218 -8.65 7.99 13.44
CA HIS A 218 -8.33 8.98 12.41
C HIS A 218 -7.07 9.79 12.73
N ILE A 219 -6.84 10.16 14.00
CA ILE A 219 -5.61 10.83 14.43
C ILE A 219 -4.38 9.95 14.19
N LEU A 220 -4.45 8.68 14.61
CA LEU A 220 -3.32 7.75 14.50
C LEU A 220 -2.92 7.48 13.04
N GLN A 221 -3.88 7.57 12.10
CA GLN A 221 -3.62 7.49 10.66
C GLN A 221 -3.12 8.81 10.05
N GLY A 222 -3.34 9.93 10.73
CA GLY A 222 -3.08 11.27 10.25
C GLY A 222 -1.60 11.64 10.18
N GLU A 223 -1.33 12.71 9.45
CA GLU A 223 0.03 13.22 9.18
C GLU A 223 0.75 13.68 10.46
N ILE A 224 0.02 14.24 11.42
CA ILE A 224 0.56 14.68 12.72
C ILE A 224 1.27 13.52 13.46
N VAL A 225 0.64 12.36 13.53
CA VAL A 225 1.21 11.17 14.17
C VAL A 225 2.30 10.54 13.29
N ARG A 226 2.06 10.45 11.98
CA ARG A 226 3.03 9.90 11.02
C ARG A 226 4.37 10.64 11.07
N ASN A 227 4.35 11.97 11.07
CA ASN A 227 5.54 12.80 11.15
C ASN A 227 6.30 12.60 12.48
N GLN A 228 5.58 12.43 13.59
CA GLN A 228 6.20 12.10 14.88
C GLN A 228 6.90 10.74 14.83
N ILE A 229 6.26 9.70 14.26
CA ILE A 229 6.86 8.37 14.09
C ILE A 229 8.13 8.47 13.23
N SER A 230 8.05 9.09 12.05
CA SER A 230 9.20 9.22 11.14
C SER A 230 10.36 10.02 11.74
N SER A 231 10.08 11.03 12.58
CA SER A 231 11.11 11.80 13.28
C SER A 231 11.90 10.98 14.31
N VAL A 232 11.29 9.93 14.85
CA VAL A 232 11.94 8.99 15.79
C VAL A 232 12.76 7.97 15.01
N GLU A 233 12.25 7.48 13.88
CA GLU A 233 12.96 6.53 13.01
C GLU A 233 14.23 7.12 12.36
N GLY A 234 14.22 8.40 12.01
CA GLY A 234 15.35 9.10 11.37
C GLY A 234 16.58 9.33 12.24
N LYS A 235 16.61 8.87 13.50
CA LYS A 235 17.69 9.15 14.48
C LYS A 235 18.83 8.11 14.53
N GLY A 236 19.00 7.29 13.49
CA GLY A 236 20.32 6.69 13.19
C GLY A 236 20.69 5.38 13.90
N ALA A 237 19.82 4.37 13.87
CA ALA A 237 20.22 2.98 14.11
C ALA A 237 19.73 2.08 12.98
N THR A 238 20.54 1.10 12.57
CA THR A 238 20.32 0.15 11.47
C THR A 238 19.03 -0.69 11.62
N VAL A 239 18.35 -0.58 12.77
CA VAL A 239 16.98 -1.07 13.02
C VAL A 239 16.25 -0.03 13.88
N SER A 240 15.37 0.77 13.28
CA SER A 240 14.53 1.74 13.99
C SER A 240 13.40 1.00 14.73
N ASN A 241 13.44 0.98 16.07
CA ASN A 241 12.40 0.35 16.89
C ASN A 241 11.55 1.42 17.58
N PHE A 242 10.47 1.86 16.93
CA PHE A 242 9.43 2.67 17.57
C PHE A 242 8.86 1.90 18.78
N ASN A 243 9.19 2.34 19.99
CA ASN A 243 8.91 1.57 21.20
C ASN A 243 7.65 2.07 21.93
N ILE A 244 7.28 1.44 23.04
CA ILE A 244 6.09 1.85 23.82
C ILE A 244 6.23 3.24 24.41
N SER A 245 7.43 3.61 24.86
CA SER A 245 7.64 4.93 25.44
C SER A 245 7.48 6.04 24.40
N ASP A 246 7.82 5.78 23.13
CA ASP A 246 7.57 6.70 22.03
C ASP A 246 6.08 6.76 21.70
N LEU A 247 5.42 5.60 21.65
CA LEU A 247 3.96 5.51 21.44
C LEU A 247 3.17 6.30 22.49
N ARG A 248 3.55 6.19 23.77
CA ARG A 248 2.94 6.94 24.89
C ARG A 248 3.06 8.45 24.73
N LYS A 249 4.19 8.91 24.16
CA LYS A 249 4.54 10.33 23.99
C LYS A 249 3.94 10.98 22.74
N LEU A 250 3.28 10.22 21.86
CA LEU A 250 2.61 10.81 20.69
C LEU A 250 1.66 11.91 21.14
N LYS A 251 1.76 13.09 20.53
CA LYS A 251 0.95 14.26 20.87
C LYS A 251 -0.01 14.62 19.75
N PHE A 252 -1.22 15.04 20.14
CA PHE A 252 -2.26 15.47 19.21
C PHE A 252 -3.32 16.32 19.95
N GLN A 253 -4.15 17.01 19.19
CA GLN A 253 -5.20 17.87 19.73
C GLN A 253 -6.49 17.07 19.96
N VAL A 254 -7.10 17.28 21.13
CA VAL A 254 -8.39 16.65 21.49
C VAL A 254 -9.42 17.75 21.75
N PRO A 255 -10.22 18.12 20.74
CA PRO A 255 -11.24 19.14 20.89
C PRO A 255 -12.45 18.60 21.68
N ALA A 256 -13.43 19.45 21.97
CA ALA A 256 -14.68 19.03 22.60
C ALA A 256 -15.37 17.89 21.82
N LYS A 257 -16.03 16.98 22.55
CA LYS A 257 -16.69 15.77 22.01
C LYS A 257 -17.59 16.05 20.80
N LYS A 258 -18.32 17.18 20.80
CA LYS A 258 -19.18 17.59 19.67
C LYS A 258 -18.39 17.80 18.38
N ILE A 259 -17.21 18.40 18.47
CA ILE A 259 -16.31 18.64 17.32
C ILE A 259 -15.71 17.32 16.85
N GLN A 260 -15.31 16.44 17.78
CA GLN A 260 -14.84 15.09 17.44
C GLN A 260 -15.88 14.33 16.60
N LEU A 261 -17.16 14.34 17.00
CA LEU A 261 -18.25 13.70 16.23
C LEU A 261 -18.42 14.30 14.83
N PHE A 262 -18.35 15.62 14.72
CA PHE A 262 -18.42 16.30 13.42
C PHE A 262 -17.29 15.85 12.49
N ILE A 263 -16.07 15.75 13.02
CA ILE A 263 -14.91 15.30 12.24
C ILE A 263 -15.06 13.84 11.85
N ILE A 264 -15.51 12.97 12.77
CA ILE A 264 -15.78 11.56 12.47
C ILE A 264 -16.78 11.45 11.31
N ASP A 265 -17.91 12.17 11.36
CA ASP A 265 -18.92 12.14 10.29
C ASP A 265 -18.31 12.51 8.94
N LYS A 266 -17.52 13.59 8.87
CA LYS A 266 -16.85 13.99 7.63
C LYS A 266 -15.85 12.95 7.16
N LEU A 267 -14.95 12.52 8.03
CA LEU A 267 -13.88 11.60 7.66
C LEU A 267 -14.40 10.20 7.32
N ASP A 268 -15.47 9.73 7.96
CA ASP A 268 -16.10 8.44 7.65
C ASP A 268 -16.83 8.50 6.29
N VAL A 269 -17.53 9.59 5.98
CA VAL A 269 -18.15 9.79 4.65
C VAL A 269 -17.08 9.86 3.55
N PHE A 270 -16.05 10.68 3.73
CA PHE A 270 -14.93 10.77 2.78
C PHE A 270 -14.15 9.45 2.70
N GLY A 271 -13.98 8.78 3.83
CA GLY A 271 -13.29 7.49 3.93
C GLY A 271 -14.05 6.38 3.21
N LYS A 272 -15.39 6.36 3.30
CA LYS A 272 -16.24 5.42 2.56
C LYS A 272 -16.20 5.70 1.06
N LEU A 273 -16.39 6.95 0.63
CA LEU A 273 -16.30 7.34 -0.77
C LEU A 273 -14.93 7.03 -1.37
N ASN A 274 -13.85 7.31 -0.63
CA ASN A 274 -12.51 6.93 -1.04
C ASN A 274 -12.29 5.42 -0.93
N GLY A 275 -12.94 4.71 -0.02
CA GLY A 275 -12.88 3.25 0.12
C GLY A 275 -13.48 2.56 -1.10
N ASP A 276 -14.72 2.92 -1.46
CA ASP A 276 -15.41 2.42 -2.66
C ASP A 276 -14.57 2.68 -3.93
N ILE A 277 -13.88 3.82 -3.98
CA ILE A 277 -12.96 4.19 -5.08
C ILE A 277 -11.60 3.48 -4.95
N LYS A 278 -11.08 3.24 -3.73
CA LYS A 278 -9.84 2.49 -3.45
C LYS A 278 -10.01 0.98 -3.61
N ASP A 279 -11.22 0.48 -3.59
CA ASP A 279 -11.53 -0.90 -3.91
C ASP A 279 -11.83 -1.00 -5.41
N GLY A 280 -12.58 -0.04 -5.97
CA GLY A 280 -12.95 0.01 -7.39
C GLY A 280 -11.80 0.34 -8.34
N LEU A 281 -11.06 1.43 -8.13
CA LEU A 281 -10.00 1.87 -9.05
C LEU A 281 -8.81 0.91 -9.09
N PRO A 282 -8.26 0.40 -7.96
CA PRO A 282 -7.22 -0.62 -8.04
C PRO A 282 -7.68 -1.92 -8.70
N ALA A 283 -8.93 -2.34 -8.49
CA ALA A 283 -9.50 -3.48 -9.22
C ALA A 283 -9.61 -3.19 -10.73
N GLU A 284 -10.11 -2.02 -11.12
CA GLU A 284 -10.19 -1.55 -12.51
C GLU A 284 -8.80 -1.45 -13.15
N ILE A 285 -7.82 -0.86 -12.46
CA ILE A 285 -6.41 -0.77 -12.90
C ILE A 285 -5.83 -2.18 -13.08
N THR A 286 -6.10 -3.09 -12.14
CA THR A 286 -5.63 -4.49 -12.23
C THR A 286 -6.26 -5.20 -13.42
N LEU A 287 -7.57 -5.01 -13.64
CA LEU A 287 -8.29 -5.58 -14.77
C LEU A 287 -7.76 -5.04 -16.10
N ARG A 288 -7.56 -3.72 -16.21
CA ARG A 288 -7.01 -3.07 -17.41
C ARG A 288 -5.58 -3.49 -17.69
N LYS A 289 -4.75 -3.68 -16.66
CA LYS A 289 -3.39 -4.25 -16.82
C LYS A 289 -3.46 -5.67 -17.38
N LYS A 290 -4.33 -6.53 -16.85
CA LYS A 290 -4.55 -7.88 -17.39
C LYS A 290 -5.06 -7.87 -18.82
N GLN A 291 -5.99 -6.97 -19.15
CA GLN A 291 -6.49 -6.78 -20.51
C GLN A 291 -5.38 -6.31 -21.46
N TYR A 292 -4.58 -5.32 -21.04
CA TYR A 292 -3.41 -4.86 -21.79
C TYR A 292 -2.44 -6.02 -22.06
N GLU A 293 -2.09 -6.80 -21.03
CA GLU A 293 -1.21 -7.97 -21.19
C GLU A 293 -1.78 -8.98 -22.19
N TYR A 294 -3.07 -9.31 -22.07
CA TYR A 294 -3.79 -10.20 -22.98
C TYR A 294 -3.79 -9.69 -24.43
N TYR A 295 -4.17 -8.43 -24.65
CA TYR A 295 -4.21 -7.85 -25.99
C TYR A 295 -2.81 -7.65 -26.58
N ARG A 296 -1.82 -7.28 -25.76
CA ARG A 296 -0.42 -7.20 -26.18
C ARG A 296 0.09 -8.55 -26.65
N GLU A 297 -0.13 -9.63 -25.89
CA GLU A 297 0.26 -10.98 -26.30
C GLU A 297 -0.45 -11.41 -27.58
N LYS A 298 -1.76 -11.13 -27.70
CA LYS A 298 -2.55 -11.50 -28.88
C LYS A 298 -2.16 -10.73 -30.14
N LEU A 299 -1.93 -9.42 -30.03
CA LEU A 299 -1.61 -8.54 -31.16
C LEU A 299 -0.15 -8.67 -31.62
N LEU A 300 0.74 -9.08 -30.71
CA LEU A 300 2.17 -9.25 -30.99
C LEU A 300 2.56 -10.73 -31.17
N SER A 301 1.59 -11.63 -31.19
CA SER A 301 1.78 -13.03 -31.57
C SER A 301 1.65 -13.13 -33.09
N PHE A 302 2.76 -13.43 -33.73
CA PHE A 302 2.80 -13.71 -35.17
C PHE A 302 3.12 -15.19 -35.37
N PRO A 303 2.42 -15.90 -36.27
CA PRO A 303 2.80 -17.26 -36.63
C PRO A 303 4.22 -17.25 -37.20
N GLU A 304 5.04 -18.21 -36.78
CA GLU A 304 6.37 -18.41 -37.37
C GLU A 304 6.19 -18.59 -38.88
N ARG A 305 6.97 -17.85 -39.68
CA ARG A 305 7.03 -18.13 -41.13
C ARG A 305 7.53 -19.56 -41.27
N SER A 306 6.65 -20.46 -41.72
CA SER A 306 7.06 -21.74 -42.30
C SER A 306 8.16 -21.43 -43.31
N GLN A 307 9.37 -21.92 -43.06
CA GLN A 307 10.46 -21.79 -44.02
C GLN A 307 9.99 -22.48 -45.31
N ALA A 308 9.78 -21.68 -46.35
CA ALA A 308 9.59 -22.13 -47.72
C ALA A 308 10.92 -22.09 -48.45
#